data_AF-A0AA38R8G3-F1
#
_entry.id   AF-A0AA38R8G3-F1
#
_cell.length_a   1.000
_cell.length_b   1.000
_cell.length_c   1.000
_cell.angle_alpha   90.00
_cell.angle_beta   90.00
_cell.angle_gamma   90.00
#
_symmetry.space_group_name_H-M   'P 1'
#
loop_
_entity.id
_entity.type
_entity.pdbx_description
1 polymer ?
#
loop_
_entity_poly.entity_id
_entity_poly.type
_entity_poly.pdbx_seq_one_letter_code
_entity_poly.pdbx_strand_id
1 'polypeptide(L)'
;NRLWRSWKAQQCHEVTVRPLPQDSFPGTIVETADYVYYRLLLPFADVVCFFADDLGGIDRVVCRLAAWLDKGPASATEVRPWLLVVVGDGAEEELLASFWDLVSAETSIDVRDRFRGVRVVSLSAQRRGVGRRQRHAKGPWDGVRDEVLRASDLTQRARRGSSSLFSARHLAAFLQHAAENVPDTLRAPFDFIRASRVWNPVAPDLEMHLANFLRGFRSPEAIKDVAVPVVASSLILDQYPPGMHPFEPRHVFGVLYREACCRAASALCDQGSSRLILPSGFVRRVESEMAKQFRAYLLGKSSADLHRQVLARFRNEWTSLHSDDTCFC
;
A
#
# COMPACT_ATOMS: atom_id res chain seq x y z
N ASN A 1 -14.42 -14.57 -5.16
CA ASN A 1 -12.98 -14.79 -5.36
C ASN A 1 -12.54 -14.30 -6.74
N ARG A 2 -12.32 -12.99 -6.88
CA ARG A 2 -11.83 -12.35 -8.13
C ARG A 2 -10.44 -11.73 -7.95
N LEU A 3 -9.61 -12.35 -7.12
CA LEU A 3 -8.16 -12.14 -7.18
C LEU A 3 -7.57 -13.38 -7.83
N TRP A 4 -6.94 -13.16 -8.98
CA TRP A 4 -6.07 -14.09 -9.69
C TRP A 4 -6.57 -15.55 -9.68
N ARG A 5 -7.45 -15.88 -10.62
CA ARG A 5 -7.43 -17.24 -11.18
C ARG A 5 -6.51 -17.19 -12.39
N SER A 6 -5.20 -17.32 -12.16
CA SER A 6 -4.37 -17.85 -13.25
C SER A 6 -4.90 -19.24 -13.56
N TRP A 7 -5.58 -19.35 -14.69
CA TRP A 7 -5.99 -20.62 -15.27
C TRP A 7 -4.89 -21.17 -16.19
N LYS A 8 -3.64 -20.75 -15.99
CA LYS A 8 -2.48 -21.55 -16.34
C LYS A 8 -1.95 -22.10 -15.04
N ALA A 9 -1.94 -23.43 -14.92
CA ALA A 9 -1.09 -24.09 -13.94
C ALA A 9 0.34 -23.61 -14.26
N GLN A 10 0.81 -22.59 -13.53
CA GLN A 10 2.22 -22.23 -13.58
C GLN A 10 2.94 -23.49 -13.17
N GLN A 11 3.70 -24.05 -14.11
CA GLN A 11 4.51 -25.22 -13.82
C GLN A 11 5.44 -24.80 -12.69
N CYS A 12 5.50 -25.59 -11.61
CA CYS A 12 6.48 -25.34 -10.56
C CYS A 12 7.85 -25.24 -11.23
N HIS A 13 8.55 -24.11 -11.04
CA HIS A 13 9.86 -23.77 -11.62
C HIS A 13 9.88 -23.20 -13.05
N GLU A 14 8.78 -22.67 -13.58
CA GLU A 14 8.81 -21.91 -14.83
C GLU A 14 9.64 -20.61 -14.65
N VAL A 15 10.79 -20.54 -15.34
CA VAL A 15 11.62 -19.33 -15.38
C VAL A 15 11.14 -18.45 -16.53
N THR A 16 10.69 -17.26 -16.19
CA THR A 16 10.33 -16.23 -17.17
C THR A 16 11.40 -15.16 -17.20
N VAL A 17 11.92 -14.88 -18.40
CA VAL A 17 12.88 -13.80 -18.62
C VAL A 17 12.14 -12.61 -19.21
N ARG A 18 12.25 -11.46 -18.57
CA ARG A 18 11.66 -10.20 -19.02
C ARG A 18 12.79 -9.24 -19.38
N PRO A 19 12.86 -8.75 -20.63
CA PRO A 19 13.83 -7.70 -20.97
C PRO A 19 13.45 -6.41 -20.24
N LEU A 20 14.44 -5.76 -19.64
CA LEU A 20 14.26 -4.41 -19.12
C LEU A 20 14.31 -3.44 -20.32
N PRO A 21 13.32 -2.52 -20.47
CA PRO A 21 13.35 -1.57 -21.57
C PRO A 21 14.59 -0.68 -21.48
N GLN A 22 15.49 -0.80 -22.48
CA GLN A 22 16.78 -0.10 -22.54
C GLN A 22 16.62 1.42 -22.48
N ASP A 23 15.54 1.96 -23.05
CA ASP A 23 15.30 3.40 -23.11
C ASP A 23 14.68 3.98 -21.82
N SER A 24 14.32 3.13 -20.85
CA SER A 24 13.58 3.55 -19.64
C SER A 24 14.46 3.72 -18.41
N PHE A 25 15.68 3.20 -18.43
CA PHE A 25 16.58 3.21 -17.27
C PHE A 25 17.96 3.68 -17.70
N PRO A 26 18.36 4.90 -17.32
CA PRO A 26 19.73 5.33 -17.57
C PRO A 26 20.67 4.51 -16.69
N GLY A 27 21.73 3.99 -17.28
CA GLY A 27 22.93 3.66 -16.51
C GLY A 27 23.46 2.23 -16.62
N THR A 28 24.36 1.96 -15.69
CA THR A 28 25.07 0.71 -15.48
C THR A 28 24.15 -0.42 -14.99
N ILE A 29 24.66 -1.65 -15.02
CA ILE A 29 23.97 -2.82 -14.44
C ILE A 29 23.66 -2.61 -12.95
N VAL A 30 24.55 -1.92 -12.22
CA VAL A 30 24.40 -1.64 -10.79
C VAL A 30 23.24 -0.70 -10.52
N GLU A 31 23.13 0.39 -11.28
CA GLU A 31 22.02 1.35 -11.16
C GLU A 31 20.68 0.67 -11.49
N THR A 32 20.67 -0.17 -12.52
CA THR A 32 19.49 -0.96 -12.88
C THR A 32 19.09 -1.93 -11.75
N ALA A 33 20.06 -2.62 -11.15
CA ALA A 33 19.80 -3.49 -10.00
C ALA A 33 19.25 -2.71 -8.81
N ASP A 34 19.74 -1.49 -8.57
CA ASP A 34 19.21 -0.61 -7.53
C ASP A 34 17.76 -0.23 -7.76
N TYR A 35 17.34 0.03 -9.01
CA TYR A 35 15.93 0.23 -9.31
C TYR A 35 15.11 -1.02 -8.97
N VAL A 36 15.58 -2.22 -9.33
CA VAL A 36 14.87 -3.47 -9.01
C VAL A 36 14.75 -3.67 -7.50
N TYR A 37 15.85 -3.57 -6.75
CA TYR A 37 15.80 -3.72 -5.29
C TYR A 37 14.90 -2.67 -4.64
N TYR A 38 15.03 -1.42 -5.07
CA TYR A 38 14.35 -0.30 -4.43
C TYR A 38 12.87 -0.18 -4.81
N ARG A 39 12.53 -0.31 -6.09
CA ARG A 39 11.15 -0.09 -6.57
C ARG A 39 10.33 -1.37 -6.63
N LEU A 40 10.95 -2.50 -6.97
CA LEU A 40 10.23 -3.76 -7.15
C LEU A 40 10.19 -4.56 -5.85
N LEU A 41 11.29 -4.70 -5.11
CA LEU A 41 11.32 -5.56 -3.91
C LEU A 41 10.99 -4.82 -2.60
N LEU A 42 11.47 -3.59 -2.44
CA LEU A 42 11.29 -2.82 -1.20
C LEU A 42 9.83 -2.68 -0.73
N PRO A 43 8.81 -2.50 -1.61
CA PRO A 43 7.41 -2.42 -1.17
C PRO A 43 6.94 -3.62 -0.33
N PHE A 44 7.55 -4.78 -0.59
CA PHE A 44 7.21 -6.07 0.00
C PHE A 44 8.11 -6.46 1.18
N ALA A 45 9.23 -5.76 1.37
CA ALA A 45 10.19 -6.07 2.41
C ALA A 45 9.70 -5.57 3.79
N ASP A 46 9.98 -6.36 4.83
CA ASP A 46 9.89 -5.89 6.22
C ASP A 46 11.25 -5.35 6.71
N VAL A 47 12.34 -5.93 6.19
CA VAL A 47 13.72 -5.60 6.55
C VAL A 47 14.58 -5.65 5.29
N VAL A 48 15.51 -4.70 5.17
CA VAL A 48 16.57 -4.70 4.16
C VAL A 48 17.91 -4.74 4.88
N CYS A 49 18.79 -5.63 4.44
CA CYS A 49 20.13 -5.77 4.98
C CYS A 49 21.17 -5.34 3.94
N PHE A 50 22.04 -4.40 4.30
CA PHE A 50 23.30 -4.15 3.62
C PHE A 50 24.44 -4.79 4.39
N PHE A 51 25.19 -5.66 3.72
CA PHE A 51 26.43 -6.22 4.25
C PHE A 51 27.57 -5.32 3.80
N ALA A 52 28.10 -4.51 4.72
CA ALA A 52 29.07 -3.47 4.41
C ALA A 52 30.33 -4.07 3.79
N ASP A 53 30.83 -5.18 4.33
CA ASP A 53 32.04 -5.84 3.85
C ASP A 53 31.91 -6.30 2.38
N ASP A 54 30.71 -6.73 1.97
CA ASP A 54 30.42 -7.15 0.59
C ASP A 54 30.31 -5.97 -0.38
N LEU A 55 29.99 -4.77 0.14
CA LEU A 55 29.81 -3.55 -0.63
C LEU A 55 31.06 -2.66 -0.64
N GLY A 56 32.11 -3.04 0.08
CA GLY A 56 33.37 -2.28 0.18
C GLY A 56 33.38 -1.24 1.31
N GLY A 57 32.62 -1.47 2.38
CA GLY A 57 32.59 -0.66 3.60
C GLY A 57 31.35 0.23 3.74
N ILE A 58 31.25 0.91 4.89
CA ILE A 58 30.12 1.77 5.23
C ILE A 58 29.97 2.94 4.24
N ASP A 59 31.08 3.52 3.78
CA ASP A 59 31.04 4.63 2.81
C ASP A 59 30.27 4.24 1.54
N ARG A 60 30.53 3.02 1.02
CA ARG A 60 29.84 2.49 -0.16
C ARG A 60 28.38 2.17 0.10
N VAL A 61 28.05 1.70 1.31
CA VAL A 61 26.66 1.54 1.75
C VAL A 61 25.94 2.89 1.72
N VAL A 62 26.58 3.95 2.22
CA VAL A 62 25.99 5.29 2.27
C VAL A 62 25.78 5.87 0.88
N CYS A 63 26.78 5.82 -0.02
CA CYS A 63 26.60 6.27 -1.41
C CYS A 63 25.43 5.54 -2.10
N ARG A 64 25.34 4.22 -1.91
CA ARG A 64 24.25 3.42 -2.48
C ARG A 64 22.90 3.78 -1.86
N LEU A 65 22.85 3.99 -0.56
CA LEU A 65 21.65 4.42 0.15
C LEU A 65 21.19 5.80 -0.34
N ALA A 66 22.09 6.78 -0.47
CA ALA A 66 21.77 8.10 -1.01
C ALA A 66 21.11 7.99 -2.39
N ALA A 67 21.70 7.19 -3.28
CA ALA A 67 21.11 6.92 -4.60
C ALA A 67 19.72 6.27 -4.53
N TRP A 68 19.42 5.47 -3.50
CA TRP A 68 18.07 4.93 -3.25
C TRP A 68 17.11 6.00 -2.72
N LEU A 69 17.57 6.90 -1.85
CA LEU A 69 16.78 8.00 -1.32
C LEU A 69 16.39 9.01 -2.41
N ASP A 70 17.21 9.22 -3.44
CA ASP A 70 16.82 10.12 -4.54
C ASP A 70 15.66 9.59 -5.38
N LYS A 71 15.39 8.28 -5.34
CA LYS A 71 14.36 7.65 -6.17
C LYS A 71 12.93 7.96 -5.75
N GLY A 72 12.64 8.71 -4.69
CA GLY A 72 11.26 8.88 -4.18
C GLY A 72 10.71 7.65 -3.43
N PRO A 73 9.53 7.70 -2.78
CA PRO A 73 8.99 6.55 -2.04
C PRO A 73 8.85 5.29 -2.90
N ALA A 74 9.24 4.12 -2.38
CA ALA A 74 9.10 2.85 -3.11
C ALA A 74 7.65 2.35 -3.18
N SER A 75 6.85 2.66 -2.17
CA SER A 75 5.47 2.20 -2.00
C SER A 75 4.56 3.38 -1.69
N ALA A 76 3.29 3.29 -2.10
CA ALA A 76 2.25 4.22 -1.66
C ALA A 76 1.82 3.99 -0.19
N THR A 77 2.25 2.90 0.44
CA THR A 77 1.99 2.61 1.86
C THR A 77 2.89 3.42 2.77
N GLU A 78 2.34 3.90 3.88
CA GLU A 78 3.12 4.61 4.90
C GLU A 78 4.07 3.69 5.71
N VAL A 79 3.80 2.38 5.73
CA VAL A 79 4.66 1.42 6.42
C VAL A 79 5.93 1.19 5.61
N ARG A 80 7.07 1.43 6.26
CA ARG A 80 8.42 1.37 5.69
C ARG A 80 9.21 0.22 6.31
N PRO A 81 10.12 -0.43 5.56
CA PRO A 81 10.99 -1.47 6.11
C PRO A 81 12.03 -0.87 7.05
N TRP A 82 12.65 -1.72 7.88
CA TRP A 82 13.87 -1.38 8.60
C TRP A 82 15.10 -1.55 7.71
N LEU A 83 16.10 -0.69 7.91
CA LEU A 83 17.42 -0.84 7.33
C LEU A 83 18.39 -1.40 8.37
N LEU A 84 19.02 -2.53 8.06
CA LEU A 84 20.11 -3.12 8.82
C LEU A 84 21.40 -2.97 8.02
N VAL A 85 22.44 -2.43 8.65
CA VAL A 85 23.80 -2.39 8.11
C VAL A 85 24.64 -3.36 8.92
N VAL A 86 25.01 -4.47 8.30
CA VAL A 86 25.81 -5.53 8.93
C VAL A 86 27.28 -5.29 8.62
N VAL A 87 28.11 -5.28 9.65
CA VAL A 87 29.57 -5.05 9.56
C VAL A 87 30.33 -6.21 10.20
N GLY A 88 31.57 -6.45 9.73
CA GLY A 88 32.42 -7.49 10.30
C GLY A 88 32.87 -7.22 11.74
N ASP A 89 33.36 -6.01 12.03
CA ASP A 89 33.83 -5.58 13.36
C ASP A 89 33.57 -4.09 13.59
N GLY A 90 33.67 -3.68 14.85
CA GLY A 90 33.50 -2.32 15.34
C GLY A 90 32.44 -2.21 16.43
N ALA A 91 32.47 -1.11 17.17
CA ALA A 91 31.44 -0.77 18.14
C ALA A 91 30.20 -0.22 17.42
N GLU A 92 29.05 -0.87 17.58
CA GLU A 92 27.83 -0.55 16.82
C GLU A 92 27.37 0.91 16.99
N GLU A 93 27.54 1.49 18.19
CA GLU A 93 27.16 2.87 18.47
C GLU A 93 28.04 3.89 17.73
N GLU A 94 29.37 3.67 17.73
CA GLU A 94 30.33 4.52 17.03
C GLU A 94 30.13 4.45 15.51
N LEU A 95 29.90 3.24 15.00
CA LEU A 95 29.62 3.03 13.58
C LEU A 95 28.28 3.62 13.15
N LEU A 96 27.26 3.57 14.02
CA LEU A 96 25.97 4.22 13.75
C LEU A 96 26.11 5.75 13.72
N ALA A 97 26.91 6.34 14.63
CA ALA A 97 27.20 7.76 14.60
C ALA A 97 27.92 8.16 13.31
N SER A 98 28.99 7.43 12.96
CA SER A 98 29.73 7.65 11.70
C SER A 98 28.84 7.47 10.47
N PHE A 99 27.94 6.48 10.46
CA PHE A 99 26.97 6.28 9.39
C PHE A 99 26.08 7.52 9.19
N TRP A 100 25.57 8.12 10.28
CA TRP A 100 24.73 9.32 10.16
C TRP A 100 25.51 10.54 9.68
N ASP A 101 26.75 10.72 10.13
CA ASP A 101 27.63 11.79 9.65
C ASP A 101 27.85 11.67 8.14
N LEU A 102 28.19 10.46 7.67
CA LEU A 102 28.38 10.17 6.24
C LEU A 102 27.10 10.39 5.43
N VAL A 103 25.94 9.90 5.90
CA VAL A 103 24.66 10.12 5.22
C VAL A 103 24.36 11.61 5.09
N SER A 104 24.59 12.39 6.15
CA SER A 104 24.34 13.84 6.14
C SER A 104 25.27 14.60 5.19
N ALA A 105 26.47 14.07 4.94
CA ALA A 105 27.40 14.63 3.96
C ALA A 105 27.02 14.26 2.52
N GLU A 106 26.46 13.06 2.32
CA GLU A 106 26.16 12.53 0.98
C GLU A 106 24.81 13.02 0.43
N THR A 107 23.80 13.21 1.30
CA THR A 107 22.45 13.59 0.85
C THR A 107 21.69 14.42 1.88
N SER A 108 20.85 15.32 1.38
CA SER A 108 19.93 16.11 2.21
C SER A 108 18.60 15.40 2.49
N ILE A 109 18.36 14.21 1.93
CA ILE A 109 17.10 13.47 2.13
C ILE A 109 17.18 12.67 3.42
N ASP A 110 16.17 12.81 4.29
CA ASP A 110 16.10 12.03 5.53
C ASP A 110 15.84 10.55 5.21
N VAL A 111 16.73 9.67 5.69
CA VAL A 111 16.58 8.20 5.58
C VAL A 111 15.22 7.74 6.11
N ARG A 112 14.71 8.42 7.15
CA ARG A 112 13.42 8.12 7.77
C ARG A 112 12.26 8.29 6.82
N ASP A 113 12.40 9.06 5.74
CA ASP A 113 11.37 9.21 4.71
C ASP A 113 11.12 7.90 3.95
N ARG A 114 12.10 6.99 3.92
CA ARG A 114 12.04 5.73 3.16
C ARG A 114 12.13 4.48 4.02
N PHE A 115 12.78 4.58 5.17
CA PHE A 115 12.95 3.48 6.11
C PHE A 115 12.35 3.83 7.47
N ARG A 116 11.85 2.83 8.20
CA ARG A 116 11.31 3.05 9.55
C ARG A 116 12.41 3.46 10.54
N GLY A 117 13.61 2.97 10.32
CA GLY A 117 14.79 3.27 11.12
C GLY A 117 16.00 2.47 10.62
N VAL A 118 17.15 2.81 11.17
CA VAL A 118 18.44 2.19 10.83
C VAL A 118 19.01 1.49 12.06
N ARG A 119 19.64 0.34 11.84
CA ARG A 119 20.39 -0.42 12.83
C ARG A 119 21.72 -0.85 12.23
N VAL A 120 22.79 -0.69 12.98
CA VAL A 120 24.11 -1.25 12.65
C VAL A 120 24.31 -2.47 13.53
N VAL A 121 24.71 -3.60 12.94
CA VAL A 121 24.95 -4.86 13.66
C VAL A 121 26.35 -5.36 13.36
N SER A 122 27.14 -5.60 14.40
CA SER A 122 28.53 -6.04 14.31
C SER A 122 28.67 -7.53 14.61
N LEU A 123 29.22 -8.28 13.66
CA LEU A 123 29.39 -9.74 13.79
C LEU A 123 30.39 -10.13 14.89
N SER A 124 31.35 -9.25 15.20
CA SER A 124 32.38 -9.46 16.24
C SER A 124 31.93 -9.03 17.64
N ALA A 125 31.06 -8.02 17.76
CA ALA A 125 30.67 -7.42 19.04
C ALA A 125 30.05 -8.45 19.99
N GLN A 126 29.32 -9.41 19.42
CA GLN A 126 28.69 -10.51 20.15
C GLN A 126 29.68 -11.49 20.79
N ARG A 127 30.95 -11.47 20.38
CA ARG A 127 32.01 -12.31 20.97
C ARG A 127 32.58 -11.72 22.26
N ARG A 128 32.45 -10.40 22.49
CA ARG A 128 33.15 -9.68 23.57
C ARG A 128 32.45 -9.80 24.95
N GLY A 129 31.22 -10.33 25.01
CA GLY A 129 30.42 -10.40 26.25
C GLY A 129 30.38 -11.74 26.99
N VAL A 130 31.05 -12.80 26.52
CA VAL A 130 30.86 -14.15 27.09
C VAL A 130 32.05 -14.58 27.96
N GLY A 131 31.88 -14.47 29.28
CA GLY A 131 32.70 -15.20 30.25
C GLY A 131 32.60 -16.71 30.00
N ARG A 132 33.72 -17.43 30.19
CA ARG A 132 34.00 -18.86 29.85
C ARG A 132 33.00 -19.96 30.31
N ARG A 133 31.80 -19.66 30.81
CA ARG A 133 30.91 -20.63 31.45
C ARG A 133 29.52 -20.87 30.81
N GLN A 134 29.20 -20.31 29.65
CA GLN A 134 27.91 -20.62 28.98
C GLN A 134 28.11 -21.51 27.74
N ARG A 135 27.64 -22.76 27.86
CA ARG A 135 27.71 -23.84 26.85
C ARG A 135 26.76 -23.69 25.64
N HIS A 136 26.25 -22.49 25.41
CA HIS A 136 25.54 -22.12 24.17
C HIS A 136 26.08 -20.77 23.70
N ALA A 137 27.34 -20.75 23.27
CA ALA A 137 27.95 -19.55 22.73
C ALA A 137 27.16 -19.13 21.48
N LYS A 138 26.50 -17.98 21.53
CA LYS A 138 25.82 -17.41 20.37
C LYS A 138 26.81 -17.25 19.22
N GLY A 139 26.44 -17.72 18.03
CA GLY A 139 27.24 -17.54 16.82
C GLY A 139 27.30 -16.07 16.39
N PRO A 140 28.25 -15.68 15.52
CA PRO A 140 28.35 -14.32 14.99
C PRO A 140 27.05 -13.83 14.32
N TRP A 141 26.25 -14.77 13.79
CA TRP A 141 25.01 -14.51 13.07
C TRP A 141 23.77 -14.40 13.95
N ASP A 142 23.87 -14.75 15.23
CA ASP A 142 22.70 -14.73 16.11
C ASP A 142 22.22 -13.30 16.36
N GLY A 143 23.12 -12.31 16.44
CA GLY A 143 22.74 -10.90 16.55
C GLY A 143 21.99 -10.39 15.33
N VAL A 144 22.50 -10.71 14.14
CA VAL A 144 21.83 -10.37 12.88
C VAL A 144 20.46 -11.05 12.81
N ARG A 145 20.36 -12.33 13.17
CA ARG A 145 19.09 -13.06 13.21
C ARG A 145 18.10 -12.44 14.20
N ASP A 146 18.53 -12.18 15.43
CA ASP A 146 17.70 -11.59 16.48
C ASP A 146 17.18 -10.21 16.02
N GLU A 147 18.04 -9.41 15.39
CA GLU A 147 17.68 -8.07 14.91
C GLU A 147 16.76 -8.10 13.69
N VAL A 148 16.99 -9.00 12.72
CA VAL A 148 16.08 -9.22 11.59
C VAL A 148 14.70 -9.65 12.07
N LEU A 149 14.62 -10.60 13.01
CA LEU A 149 13.34 -11.06 13.57
C LEU A 149 12.62 -9.93 14.31
N ARG A 150 13.35 -9.16 15.13
CA ARG A 150 12.80 -8.00 15.85
C ARG A 150 12.24 -6.95 14.89
N ALA A 151 13.02 -6.56 13.89
CA ALA A 151 12.65 -5.57 12.90
C ALA A 151 11.47 -6.05 12.03
N SER A 152 11.46 -7.33 11.66
CA SER A 152 10.36 -7.97 10.94
C SER A 152 9.07 -7.92 11.76
N ASP A 153 9.11 -8.33 13.03
CA ASP A 153 7.94 -8.31 13.92
C ASP A 153 7.36 -6.91 14.09
N LEU A 154 8.21 -5.89 14.25
CA LEU A 154 7.79 -4.50 14.36
C LEU A 154 7.09 -4.02 13.08
N THR A 155 7.67 -4.33 11.91
CA THR A 155 7.10 -3.94 10.62
C THR A 155 5.78 -4.67 10.35
N GLN A 156 5.70 -5.97 10.63
CA GLN A 156 4.46 -6.73 10.47
C GLN A 156 3.34 -6.21 11.37
N ARG A 157 3.64 -5.80 12.62
CA ARG A 157 2.66 -5.15 13.49
C ARG A 157 2.16 -3.83 12.88
N ALA A 158 3.05 -3.01 12.33
CA ALA A 158 2.68 -1.76 11.65
C ALA A 158 1.85 -2.03 10.36
N ARG A 159 2.21 -3.06 9.60
CA ARG A 159 1.46 -3.51 8.42
C ARG A 159 0.06 -4.02 8.80
N ARG A 160 -0.08 -4.76 9.91
CA ARG A 160 -1.40 -5.16 10.45
C ARG A 160 -2.24 -3.94 10.82
N GLY A 161 -1.64 -2.97 11.53
CA GLY A 161 -2.34 -1.76 11.96
C GLY A 161 -2.81 -0.86 10.81
N SER A 162 -2.14 -0.91 9.66
CA SER A 162 -2.49 -0.15 8.45
C SER A 162 -3.23 -0.98 7.39
N SER A 163 -3.66 -2.20 7.72
CA SER A 163 -4.30 -3.12 6.78
C SER A 163 -3.48 -3.36 5.50
N SER A 164 -2.16 -3.47 5.65
CA SER A 164 -1.18 -3.75 4.58
C SER A 164 -0.33 -5.00 4.84
N LEU A 165 -0.69 -5.83 5.84
CA LEU A 165 -0.11 -7.16 6.00
C LEU A 165 -0.89 -8.17 5.15
N PHE A 166 -0.27 -8.60 4.06
CA PHE A 166 -0.91 -9.46 3.06
C PHE A 166 -0.80 -10.94 3.42
N SER A 167 -1.82 -11.72 3.03
CA SER A 167 -1.68 -13.18 3.01
C SER A 167 -0.63 -13.61 1.97
N ALA A 168 -0.10 -14.83 2.08
CA ALA A 168 0.84 -15.36 1.09
C ALA A 168 0.28 -15.31 -0.34
N ARG A 169 -1.03 -15.56 -0.52
CA ARG A 169 -1.70 -15.48 -1.82
C ARG A 169 -1.72 -14.05 -2.37
N HIS A 170 -2.04 -13.07 -1.52
CA HIS A 170 -2.05 -11.66 -1.91
C HIS A 170 -0.64 -11.16 -2.22
N LEU A 171 0.33 -11.49 -1.37
CA LEU A 171 1.74 -11.14 -1.56
C LEU A 171 2.29 -11.68 -2.89
N ALA A 172 2.06 -12.97 -3.16
CA ALA A 172 2.48 -13.59 -4.41
C ALA A 172 1.83 -12.91 -5.63
N ALA A 173 0.53 -12.63 -5.57
CA ALA A 173 -0.18 -11.96 -6.66
C ALA A 173 0.35 -10.54 -6.92
N PHE A 174 0.67 -9.76 -5.87
CA PHE A 174 1.24 -8.43 -6.03
C PHE A 174 2.69 -8.46 -6.54
N LEU A 175 3.51 -9.38 -6.04
CA LEU A 175 4.89 -9.57 -6.54
C LEU A 175 4.90 -9.97 -8.01
N GLN A 176 4.02 -10.91 -8.39
CA GLN A 176 3.86 -11.30 -9.78
C GLN A 176 3.40 -10.12 -10.64
N HIS A 177 2.41 -9.36 -10.19
CA HIS A 177 1.96 -8.16 -10.89
C HIS A 177 3.09 -7.13 -11.09
N ALA A 178 3.90 -6.88 -10.05
CA ALA A 178 5.06 -6.00 -10.13
C ALA A 178 6.10 -6.50 -11.15
N ALA A 179 6.38 -7.81 -11.15
CA ALA A 179 7.32 -8.46 -12.07
C ALA A 179 6.80 -8.54 -13.52
N GLU A 180 5.48 -8.55 -13.73
CA GLU A 180 4.87 -8.50 -15.06
C GLU A 180 4.81 -7.07 -15.63
N ASN A 181 4.82 -6.06 -14.76
CA ASN A 181 4.70 -4.64 -15.12
C ASN A 181 5.93 -3.84 -14.65
N VAL A 182 7.13 -4.39 -14.89
CA VAL A 182 8.41 -3.77 -14.47
C VAL A 182 8.55 -2.31 -14.94
N PRO A 183 8.25 -1.94 -16.20
CA PRO A 183 8.46 -0.56 -16.65
C PRO A 183 7.69 0.47 -15.81
N ASP A 184 6.45 0.16 -15.44
CA ASP A 184 5.61 1.03 -14.60
C ASP A 184 6.03 0.97 -13.13
N THR A 185 6.33 -0.24 -12.64
CA THR A 185 6.78 -0.49 -11.27
C THR A 185 8.05 0.28 -10.93
N LEU A 186 8.99 0.39 -11.87
CA LEU A 186 10.25 1.10 -11.63
C LEU A 186 10.11 2.63 -11.72
N ARG A 187 9.03 3.16 -12.31
CA ARG A 187 8.80 4.60 -12.49
C ARG A 187 8.02 5.25 -11.34
N ALA A 188 7.13 4.49 -10.69
CA ALA A 188 6.23 5.03 -9.68
C ALA A 188 6.24 4.18 -8.39
N PRO A 189 5.86 4.75 -7.23
CA PRO A 189 5.67 3.96 -6.02
C PRO A 189 4.62 2.87 -6.24
N PHE A 190 4.87 1.66 -5.75
CA PHE A 190 3.91 0.56 -5.88
C PHE A 190 2.64 0.86 -5.07
N ASP A 191 1.49 0.90 -5.74
CA ASP A 191 0.18 1.13 -5.14
C ASP A 191 -0.61 -0.18 -5.10
N PHE A 192 -0.66 -0.79 -3.90
CA PHE A 192 -1.37 -2.06 -3.68
C PHE A 192 -2.88 -1.96 -3.93
N ILE A 193 -3.49 -0.80 -3.72
CA ILE A 193 -4.92 -0.61 -3.93
C ILE A 193 -5.19 -0.61 -5.43
N ARG A 194 -4.43 0.17 -6.21
CA ARG A 194 -4.53 0.17 -7.69
C ARG A 194 -4.19 -1.19 -8.28
N ALA A 195 -3.11 -1.82 -7.82
CA ALA A 195 -2.71 -3.17 -8.25
C ALA A 195 -3.82 -4.19 -8.00
N SER A 196 -4.59 -4.06 -6.91
CA SER A 196 -5.71 -4.95 -6.59
C SER A 196 -6.91 -4.81 -7.54
N ARG A 197 -6.96 -3.73 -8.33
CA ARG A 197 -8.08 -3.38 -9.22
C ARG A 197 -7.78 -3.51 -10.70
N VAL A 198 -6.57 -3.89 -11.11
CA VAL A 198 -6.18 -3.98 -12.53
C VAL A 198 -7.16 -4.85 -13.36
N TRP A 199 -7.62 -5.96 -12.79
CA TRP A 199 -8.53 -6.90 -13.47
C TRP A 199 -10.02 -6.68 -13.19
N ASN A 200 -10.33 -5.68 -12.37
CA ASN A 200 -11.70 -5.28 -12.07
C ASN A 200 -11.66 -3.78 -11.77
N PRO A 201 -11.41 -2.93 -12.78
CA PRO A 201 -11.28 -1.49 -12.55
C PRO A 201 -12.57 -0.90 -12.00
N VAL A 202 -12.49 0.27 -11.39
CA VAL A 202 -13.70 1.06 -11.10
C VAL A 202 -14.34 1.45 -12.43
N ALA A 203 -15.67 1.45 -12.49
CA ALA A 203 -16.40 1.82 -13.70
C ALA A 203 -15.99 3.24 -14.15
N PRO A 204 -15.58 3.44 -15.42
CA PRO A 204 -15.07 4.73 -15.90
C PRO A 204 -16.12 5.84 -15.88
N ASP A 205 -17.40 5.46 -15.91
CA ASP A 205 -18.60 6.30 -15.89
C ASP A 205 -19.22 6.42 -14.48
N LEU A 206 -18.52 5.99 -13.42
CA LEU A 206 -19.01 6.07 -12.04
C LEU A 206 -19.47 7.49 -11.67
N GLU A 207 -18.75 8.52 -12.10
CA GLU A 207 -19.13 9.92 -11.88
C GLU A 207 -20.53 10.22 -12.44
N MET A 208 -20.79 9.82 -13.69
CA MET A 208 -22.06 10.07 -14.38
C MET A 208 -23.20 9.37 -13.63
N HIS A 209 -23.00 8.11 -13.27
CA HIS A 209 -24.02 7.34 -12.53
C HIS A 209 -24.27 7.92 -11.13
N LEU A 210 -23.23 8.38 -10.42
CA LEU A 210 -23.37 9.08 -9.15
C LEU A 210 -24.13 10.40 -9.32
N ALA A 211 -23.82 11.20 -10.33
CA ALA A 211 -24.51 12.46 -10.60
C ALA A 211 -26.00 12.22 -10.91
N ASN A 212 -26.30 11.23 -11.76
CA ASN A 212 -27.66 10.82 -12.09
C ASN A 212 -28.44 10.39 -10.85
N PHE A 213 -27.84 9.56 -9.99
CA PHE A 213 -28.45 9.12 -8.74
C PHE A 213 -28.74 10.30 -7.80
N LEU A 214 -27.78 11.20 -7.63
CA LEU A 214 -27.94 12.34 -6.72
C LEU A 214 -28.98 13.35 -7.20
N ARG A 215 -29.19 13.51 -8.52
CA ARG A 215 -30.26 14.39 -9.08
C ARG A 215 -31.66 13.98 -8.66
N GLY A 216 -31.88 12.69 -8.38
CA GLY A 216 -33.16 12.17 -7.91
C GLY A 216 -33.60 12.71 -6.55
N PHE A 217 -32.67 13.22 -5.74
CA PHE A 217 -32.95 13.73 -4.41
C PHE A 217 -33.26 15.24 -4.43
N ARG A 218 -34.32 15.63 -3.70
CA ARG A 218 -34.84 17.01 -3.70
C ARG A 218 -34.40 17.84 -2.49
N SER A 219 -33.91 17.22 -1.43
CA SER A 219 -33.44 17.90 -0.22
C SER A 219 -32.03 17.47 0.20
N PRO A 220 -31.25 18.37 0.83
CA PRO A 220 -29.97 18.01 1.45
C PRO A 220 -30.09 16.88 2.48
N GLU A 221 -31.21 16.81 3.20
CA GLU A 221 -31.48 15.78 4.21
C GLU A 221 -31.59 14.40 3.55
N ALA A 222 -32.34 14.29 2.44
CA ALA A 222 -32.46 13.03 1.72
C ALA A 222 -31.12 12.54 1.14
N ILE A 223 -30.27 13.46 0.67
CA ILE A 223 -28.90 13.09 0.23
C ILE A 223 -28.08 12.56 1.41
N LYS A 224 -28.13 13.22 2.58
CA LYS A 224 -27.37 12.80 3.77
C LYS A 224 -27.86 11.47 4.33
N ASP A 225 -29.18 11.28 4.39
CA ASP A 225 -29.80 10.19 5.14
C ASP A 225 -30.05 8.95 4.29
N VAL A 226 -30.14 9.11 2.97
CA VAL A 226 -30.42 8.01 2.01
C VAL A 226 -29.26 7.83 1.03
N ALA A 227 -28.93 8.88 0.26
CA ALA A 227 -27.97 8.74 -0.84
C ALA A 227 -26.56 8.40 -0.35
N VAL A 228 -26.07 9.07 0.69
CA VAL A 228 -24.74 8.81 1.26
C VAL A 228 -24.61 7.35 1.75
N PRO A 229 -25.52 6.80 2.58
CA PRO A 229 -25.48 5.39 2.96
C PRO A 229 -25.52 4.42 1.77
N VAL A 230 -26.36 4.69 0.77
CA VAL A 230 -26.45 3.88 -0.44
C VAL A 230 -25.13 3.88 -1.19
N VAL A 231 -24.61 5.06 -1.56
CA VAL A 231 -23.34 5.20 -2.28
C VAL A 231 -22.23 4.49 -1.52
N ALA A 232 -22.07 4.77 -0.22
CA ALA A 232 -21.06 4.13 0.60
C ALA A 232 -21.17 2.59 0.57
N SER A 233 -22.39 2.04 0.64
CA SER A 233 -22.61 0.60 0.59
C SER A 233 -22.30 -0.01 -0.78
N SER A 234 -22.57 0.72 -1.86
CA SER A 234 -22.20 0.31 -3.22
C SER A 234 -20.68 0.30 -3.39
N LEU A 235 -19.96 1.27 -2.83
CA LEU A 235 -18.49 1.28 -2.83
C LEU A 235 -17.90 0.12 -2.01
N ILE A 236 -18.53 -0.23 -0.87
CA ILE A 236 -18.14 -1.43 -0.10
C ILE A 236 -18.37 -2.71 -0.92
N LEU A 237 -19.51 -2.81 -1.61
CA LEU A 237 -19.83 -3.94 -2.48
C LEU A 237 -18.82 -4.09 -3.63
N ASP A 238 -18.46 -2.97 -4.27
CA ASP A 238 -17.49 -2.96 -5.36
C ASP A 238 -16.07 -3.31 -4.88
N GLN A 239 -15.58 -2.69 -3.80
CA GLN A 239 -14.19 -2.89 -3.35
C GLN A 239 -13.95 -4.23 -2.65
N TYR A 240 -14.93 -4.74 -1.91
CA TYR A 240 -14.73 -5.89 -1.03
C TYR A 240 -15.55 -7.13 -1.43
N PRO A 241 -15.44 -7.66 -2.67
CA PRO A 241 -15.97 -8.99 -2.97
C PRO A 241 -15.25 -10.09 -2.18
N PRO A 242 -15.84 -11.29 -2.09
CA PRO A 242 -15.25 -12.41 -1.36
C PRO A 242 -13.80 -12.69 -1.78
N GLY A 243 -12.93 -12.75 -0.78
CA GLY A 243 -11.50 -13.03 -0.91
C GLY A 243 -10.61 -11.81 -1.17
N MET A 244 -11.17 -10.59 -1.28
CA MET A 244 -10.36 -9.38 -1.34
C MET A 244 -9.60 -9.12 -0.04
N HIS A 245 -8.44 -8.50 -0.17
CA HIS A 245 -7.70 -8.02 0.99
C HIS A 245 -8.48 -6.87 1.65
N PRO A 246 -8.67 -6.87 2.99
CA PRO A 246 -9.44 -5.85 3.69
C PRO A 246 -8.62 -4.55 3.85
N PHE A 247 -8.31 -3.87 2.74
CA PHE A 247 -7.66 -2.56 2.75
C PHE A 247 -8.44 -1.55 3.59
N GLU A 248 -7.74 -0.60 4.22
CA GLU A 248 -8.37 0.46 5.00
C GLU A 248 -9.29 1.32 4.12
N PRO A 249 -10.61 1.41 4.41
CA PRO A 249 -11.61 2.01 3.54
C PRO A 249 -11.36 3.47 3.21
N ARG A 250 -10.75 4.25 4.10
CA ARG A 250 -10.43 5.66 3.82
C ARG A 250 -9.36 5.79 2.75
N HIS A 251 -8.33 4.93 2.79
CA HIS A 251 -7.29 4.91 1.77
C HIS A 251 -7.86 4.44 0.43
N VAL A 252 -8.69 3.39 0.44
CA VAL A 252 -9.41 2.94 -0.75
C VAL A 252 -10.24 4.08 -1.35
N PHE A 253 -11.04 4.76 -0.52
CA PHE A 253 -11.87 5.88 -0.98
C PHE A 253 -11.03 6.97 -1.63
N GLY A 254 -9.94 7.37 -0.98
CA GLY A 254 -9.00 8.36 -1.51
C GLY A 254 -8.42 7.98 -2.88
N VAL A 255 -8.00 6.72 -3.03
CA VAL A 255 -7.33 6.22 -4.24
C VAL A 255 -8.29 5.95 -5.40
N LEU A 256 -9.48 5.41 -5.12
CA LEU A 256 -10.37 4.85 -6.15
C LEU A 256 -11.63 5.67 -6.43
N TYR A 257 -12.20 6.34 -5.42
CA TYR A 257 -13.58 6.84 -5.51
C TYR A 257 -13.71 8.34 -5.31
N ARG A 258 -12.76 8.97 -4.61
CA ARG A 258 -12.82 10.38 -4.22
C ARG A 258 -13.04 11.30 -5.40
N GLU A 259 -12.30 11.11 -6.48
CA GLU A 259 -12.38 11.95 -7.68
C GLU A 259 -13.76 11.89 -8.34
N ALA A 260 -14.31 10.69 -8.54
CA ALA A 260 -15.64 10.50 -9.09
C ALA A 260 -16.73 11.12 -8.18
N CYS A 261 -16.63 10.92 -6.86
CA CYS A 261 -17.56 11.56 -5.92
C CYS A 261 -17.46 13.09 -5.90
N CYS A 262 -16.24 13.63 -6.01
CA CYS A 262 -16.00 15.07 -6.11
C CYS A 262 -16.69 15.65 -7.35
N ARG A 263 -16.42 15.07 -8.53
CA ARG A 263 -16.99 15.55 -9.79
C ARG A 263 -18.51 15.43 -9.82
N ALA A 264 -19.05 14.29 -9.38
CA ALA A 264 -20.50 14.07 -9.30
C ALA A 264 -21.19 15.12 -8.40
N ALA A 265 -20.58 15.47 -7.26
CA ALA A 265 -21.14 16.47 -6.36
C ALA A 265 -21.02 17.90 -6.91
N SER A 266 -19.92 18.25 -7.59
CA SER A 266 -19.78 19.55 -8.26
C SER A 266 -20.81 19.75 -9.37
N ALA A 267 -21.08 18.71 -10.16
CA ALA A 267 -22.07 18.76 -11.23
C ALA A 267 -23.49 19.10 -10.75
N LEU A 268 -23.81 18.86 -9.47
CA LEU A 268 -25.09 19.25 -8.86
C LEU A 268 -25.13 20.73 -8.47
N CYS A 269 -23.98 21.31 -8.12
CA CYS A 269 -23.86 22.72 -7.76
C CYS A 269 -23.96 23.62 -9.00
N ASP A 270 -23.33 23.23 -10.10
CA ASP A 270 -23.27 24.02 -11.34
C ASP A 270 -24.65 24.17 -12.01
N GLN A 271 -25.59 23.24 -11.74
CA GLN A 271 -26.95 23.28 -12.27
C GLN A 271 -27.90 24.22 -11.49
N GLY A 272 -27.37 25.14 -10.67
CA GLY A 272 -28.15 26.16 -9.98
C GLY A 272 -29.15 25.62 -8.95
N SER A 273 -28.97 24.38 -8.48
CA SER A 273 -29.86 23.76 -7.51
C SER A 273 -29.75 24.45 -6.15
N SER A 274 -30.87 24.94 -5.60
CA SER A 274 -30.95 25.42 -4.20
C SER A 274 -30.74 24.31 -3.15
N ARG A 275 -30.33 23.11 -3.58
CA ARG A 275 -30.25 21.84 -2.84
C ARG A 275 -28.89 21.66 -2.15
N LEU A 276 -28.29 22.76 -1.70
CA LEU A 276 -26.86 22.90 -1.44
C LEU A 276 -26.34 21.92 -0.38
N ILE A 277 -25.65 20.87 -0.83
CA ILE A 277 -24.57 20.24 -0.07
C ILE A 277 -23.28 20.63 -0.76
N LEU A 278 -22.36 21.23 0.00
CA LEU A 278 -21.01 21.51 -0.50
C LEU A 278 -20.38 20.20 -1.00
N PRO A 279 -19.75 20.16 -2.19
CA PRO A 279 -19.13 18.95 -2.71
C PRO A 279 -18.16 18.29 -1.72
N SER A 280 -17.37 19.10 -1.02
CA SER A 280 -16.47 18.67 0.06
C SER A 280 -17.20 18.08 1.27
N GLY A 281 -18.43 18.52 1.55
CA GLY A 281 -19.30 17.97 2.57
C GLY A 281 -19.88 16.61 2.19
N PHE A 282 -20.30 16.43 0.94
CA PHE A 282 -20.77 15.14 0.42
C PHE A 282 -19.66 14.09 0.45
N VAL A 283 -18.51 14.40 -0.15
CA VAL A 283 -17.35 13.50 -0.26
C VAL A 283 -16.91 12.99 1.10
N ARG A 284 -16.76 13.89 2.08
CA ARG A 284 -16.38 13.54 3.46
C ARG A 284 -17.40 12.65 4.16
N ARG A 285 -18.69 12.84 3.86
CA ARG A 285 -19.78 12.00 4.41
C ARG A 285 -19.76 10.60 3.81
N VAL A 286 -19.57 10.47 2.49
CA VAL A 286 -19.42 9.16 1.83
C VAL A 286 -18.20 8.41 2.39
N GLU A 287 -17.05 9.06 2.50
CA GLU A 287 -15.85 8.46 3.09
C GLU A 287 -16.11 7.97 4.53
N SER A 288 -16.74 8.82 5.35
CA SER A 288 -17.03 8.49 6.76
C SER A 288 -18.03 7.34 6.88
N GLU A 289 -19.07 7.33 6.05
CA GLU A 289 -20.08 6.27 6.03
C GLU A 289 -19.51 4.96 5.48
N MET A 290 -18.63 5.02 4.47
CA MET A 290 -17.90 3.85 3.97
C MET A 290 -17.04 3.23 5.07
N ALA A 291 -16.29 4.04 5.82
CA ALA A 291 -15.48 3.57 6.95
C ALA A 291 -16.34 2.95 8.06
N LYS A 292 -17.54 3.50 8.33
CA LYS A 292 -18.48 2.95 9.30
C LYS A 292 -19.06 1.61 8.84
N GLN A 293 -19.49 1.50 7.58
CA GLN A 293 -20.03 0.26 7.03
C GLN A 293 -18.96 -0.84 6.92
N PHE A 294 -17.71 -0.47 6.63
CA PHE A 294 -16.58 -1.40 6.64
C PHE A 294 -16.39 -2.10 8.00
N ARG A 295 -16.62 -1.40 9.12
CA ARG A 295 -16.59 -2.04 10.45
C ARG A 295 -17.64 -3.15 10.58
N ALA A 296 -18.83 -2.95 10.01
CA ALA A 296 -19.87 -3.97 9.99
C ALA A 296 -19.53 -5.15 9.06
N TYR A 297 -18.84 -4.88 7.94
CA TYR A 297 -18.27 -5.91 7.07
C TYR A 297 -17.23 -6.78 7.81
N LEU A 298 -16.32 -6.18 8.59
CA LEU A 298 -15.32 -6.91 9.37
C LEU A 298 -15.92 -7.82 10.45
N LEU A 299 -17.16 -7.57 10.90
CA LEU A 299 -17.89 -8.43 11.84
C LEU A 299 -18.51 -9.68 11.17
N GLY A 300 -18.13 -9.98 9.93
CA GLY A 300 -18.49 -11.24 9.25
C GLY A 300 -19.69 -11.13 8.31
N LYS A 301 -20.24 -9.93 8.08
CA LYS A 301 -21.25 -9.73 7.03
C LYS A 301 -20.57 -9.70 5.66
N SER A 302 -21.15 -10.36 4.66
CA SER A 302 -20.69 -10.16 3.29
C SER A 302 -21.03 -8.73 2.83
N SER A 303 -20.20 -8.17 1.96
CA SER A 303 -20.45 -6.84 1.37
C SER A 303 -21.78 -6.80 0.60
N ALA A 304 -22.18 -7.91 -0.04
CA ALA A 304 -23.47 -8.06 -0.69
C ALA A 304 -24.65 -8.06 0.28
N ASP A 305 -24.55 -8.75 1.42
CA ASP A 305 -25.62 -8.74 2.44
C ASP A 305 -25.75 -7.35 3.07
N LEU A 306 -24.63 -6.67 3.29
CA LEU A 306 -24.60 -5.31 3.82
C LEU A 306 -25.29 -4.34 2.86
N HIS A 307 -24.95 -4.39 1.57
CA HIS A 307 -25.60 -3.56 0.55
C HIS A 307 -27.09 -3.88 0.44
N ARG A 308 -27.48 -5.16 0.40
CA ARG A 308 -28.90 -5.57 0.39
C ARG A 308 -29.68 -5.05 1.60
N GLN A 309 -29.10 -5.04 2.79
CA GLN A 309 -29.73 -4.45 4.00
C GLN A 309 -29.92 -2.93 3.85
N VAL A 310 -28.96 -2.23 3.26
CA VAL A 310 -29.08 -0.79 2.99
C VAL A 310 -30.19 -0.51 1.98
N LEU A 311 -30.24 -1.26 0.86
CA LEU A 311 -31.32 -1.12 -0.13
C LEU A 311 -32.70 -1.37 0.50
N ALA A 312 -32.83 -2.44 1.30
CA ALA A 312 -34.09 -2.80 1.97
C ALA A 312 -34.53 -1.75 3.00
N ARG A 313 -33.57 -1.12 3.70
CA ARG A 313 -33.85 -0.03 4.66
C ARG A 313 -34.52 1.16 3.99
N PHE A 314 -34.11 1.50 2.77
CA PHE A 314 -34.61 2.66 2.03
C PHE A 314 -35.65 2.28 0.96
N ARG A 315 -36.31 1.13 1.12
CA ARG A 315 -37.22 0.55 0.11
C ARG A 315 -38.25 1.55 -0.44
N ASN A 316 -38.78 2.43 0.42
CA ASN A 316 -39.84 3.37 0.10
C ASN A 316 -39.34 4.58 -0.69
N GLU A 317 -38.05 4.91 -0.60
CA GLU A 317 -37.45 6.05 -1.32
C GLU A 317 -37.21 5.71 -2.80
N TRP A 318 -36.92 4.43 -3.12
CA TRP A 318 -36.66 3.98 -4.48
C TRP A 318 -37.86 4.11 -5.42
N THR A 319 -39.09 4.10 -4.90
CA THR A 319 -40.30 4.26 -5.73
C THR A 319 -40.38 5.62 -6.41
N SER A 320 -39.59 6.59 -5.92
CA SER A 320 -39.52 7.94 -6.48
C SER A 320 -38.29 8.18 -7.36
N LEU A 321 -37.36 7.22 -7.40
CA LEU A 321 -36.09 7.33 -8.12
C LEU A 321 -36.15 6.55 -9.43
N HIS A 322 -36.08 7.28 -10.53
CA HIS A 322 -36.07 6.72 -11.88
C HIS A 322 -34.98 7.38 -12.72
N SER A 323 -34.34 6.58 -13.58
CA SER A 323 -33.39 7.05 -14.58
C SER A 323 -33.43 6.09 -15.76
N ASP A 324 -33.44 6.65 -16.97
CA ASP A 324 -33.38 5.85 -18.21
C ASP A 324 -31.95 5.40 -18.54
N ASP A 325 -30.95 6.05 -17.93
CA ASP A 325 -29.53 5.86 -18.24
C ASP A 325 -28.73 5.19 -17.10
N THR A 326 -29.31 5.04 -15.92
CA THR A 326 -28.63 4.44 -14.75
C THR A 326 -29.55 3.48 -13.98
N CYS A 327 -29.12 2.23 -13.83
CA CYS A 327 -29.72 1.30 -12.88
C CYS A 327 -29.28 1.64 -11.45
N PHE A 328 -30.22 2.00 -10.57
CA PHE A 328 -29.92 2.32 -9.18
C PHE A 328 -29.95 1.11 -8.23
N CYS A 329 -30.56 -0.01 -8.64
CA CYS A 329 -30.74 -1.23 -7.85
C CYS A 329 -30.54 -2.49 -8.70
#